data_AF-E9SXU6-F1
#
_entry.id   AF-E9SXU6-F1
#
_cell.length_a   1.000
_cell.length_b   1.000
_cell.length_c   1.000
_cell.angle_alpha   90.00
_cell.angle_beta   90.00
_cell.angle_gamma   90.00
#
_symmetry.space_group_name_H-M   'P 1'
#
loop_
_entity.id
_entity.type
_entity.pdbx_description
1 polymer ?
#
loop_
_entity_poly.entity_id
_entity_poly.type
_entity_poly.pdbx_seq_one_letter_code
_entity_poly.pdbx_strand_id
1 'polypeptide(L)'
;MTIRVGYFPNNNSLFALRHNGLLELRLPDVEWVDLRELPAPQRVDPRHGLPTLHSDWLFEAGGYDVIGTGFTPPITGLGRGRDLVYVGISGPRVENGRLVALSESGIRTVSDLRGKRVGVAHGSWQTTLVLLALDRDGLTWSDIVPVDVDVDRGGTALLAGEIDAWVGAYPGLAEVEAQTKVRTLVDTDGLFSHPSLWFVRREFAETRRPELEAVIAALQESDAWIVANPREAARFFVEDAERRGGTADLDRWEQALRGRPFGIGAVTDEFLDEQQRAADLLHANGLLPRAVTVRDAVLPWIGEVVEASRPATV
;
A
#
# COMPACT_ATOMS: atom_id res chain seq x y z
N MET A 1 -0.17 -29.03 4.45
CA MET A 1 -1.32 -28.27 3.92
C MET A 1 -0.75 -27.03 3.26
N THR A 2 -1.00 -26.84 1.97
CA THR A 2 -0.43 -25.75 1.17
C THR A 2 -0.78 -24.39 1.77
N ILE A 3 0.19 -23.48 1.82
CA ILE A 3 -0.01 -22.07 2.19
C ILE A 3 -0.13 -21.28 0.90
N ARG A 4 -1.08 -20.34 0.85
CA ARG A 4 -1.29 -19.48 -0.31
C ARG A 4 -0.75 -18.07 -0.02
N VAL A 5 0.21 -17.59 -0.78
CA VAL A 5 0.83 -16.28 -0.58
C VAL A 5 0.52 -15.35 -1.74
N GLY A 6 -0.16 -14.24 -1.46
CA GLY A 6 -0.46 -13.23 -2.47
C GLY A 6 0.75 -12.35 -2.76
N TYR A 7 1.02 -12.05 -4.04
CA TYR A 7 2.10 -11.16 -4.44
C TYR A 7 1.74 -10.29 -5.66
N PHE A 8 2.44 -9.15 -5.80
CA PHE A 8 2.35 -8.21 -6.92
C PHE A 8 3.52 -7.21 -6.85
N PRO A 9 3.93 -6.59 -7.96
CA PRO A 9 5.18 -5.80 -8.01
C PRO A 9 5.19 -4.54 -7.13
N ASN A 10 4.04 -4.05 -6.66
CA ASN A 10 4.00 -2.88 -5.78
C ASN A 10 4.24 -3.23 -4.29
N ASN A 11 4.22 -4.51 -3.92
CA ASN A 11 4.82 -4.98 -2.66
C ASN A 11 6.16 -5.65 -2.99
N ASN A 12 7.22 -4.85 -3.03
CA ASN A 12 8.54 -5.28 -3.51
C ASN A 12 9.11 -6.47 -2.72
N SER A 13 8.84 -6.55 -1.42
CA SER A 13 9.33 -7.64 -0.55
C SER A 13 8.72 -9.00 -0.91
N LEU A 14 7.40 -9.11 -0.98
CA LEU A 14 6.75 -10.38 -1.38
C LEU A 14 7.02 -10.70 -2.85
N PHE A 15 7.13 -9.67 -3.69
CA PHE A 15 7.49 -9.87 -5.08
C PHE A 15 8.89 -10.46 -5.23
N ALA A 16 9.89 -9.93 -4.52
CA ALA A 16 11.24 -10.51 -4.54
C ALA A 16 11.29 -11.89 -3.89
N LEU A 17 10.58 -12.10 -2.76
CA LEU A 17 10.49 -13.40 -2.08
C LEU A 17 9.95 -14.49 -3.02
N ARG A 18 8.97 -14.15 -3.86
CA ARG A 18 8.45 -15.07 -4.88
C ARG A 18 9.54 -15.58 -5.84
N HIS A 19 10.50 -14.72 -6.18
CA HIS A 19 11.46 -14.98 -7.24
C HIS A 19 12.81 -15.50 -6.73
N ASN A 20 13.09 -15.42 -5.43
CA ASN A 20 14.35 -15.88 -4.84
C ASN A 20 14.27 -17.30 -4.22
N GLY A 21 13.08 -17.88 -4.09
CA GLY A 21 12.88 -19.26 -3.63
C GLY A 21 13.13 -19.49 -2.13
N LEU A 22 13.38 -18.44 -1.35
CA LEU A 22 13.75 -18.57 0.07
C LEU A 22 12.61 -19.11 0.93
N LEU A 23 11.35 -18.85 0.54
CA LEU A 23 10.21 -19.38 1.26
C LEU A 23 10.08 -20.91 1.05
N GLU A 24 10.29 -21.38 -0.17
CA GLU A 24 10.20 -22.79 -0.56
C GLU A 24 11.26 -23.66 0.13
N LEU A 25 12.42 -23.08 0.48
CA LEU A 25 13.43 -23.77 1.30
C LEU A 25 12.94 -24.08 2.71
N ARG A 26 12.00 -23.29 3.23
CA ARG A 26 11.44 -23.41 4.59
C ARG A 26 10.09 -24.13 4.59
N LEU A 27 9.31 -23.93 3.54
CA LEU A 27 7.96 -24.44 3.36
C LEU A 27 7.83 -25.04 1.96
N PRO A 28 7.92 -26.38 1.80
CA PRO A 28 7.93 -27.00 0.47
C PRO A 28 6.58 -26.88 -0.27
N ASP A 29 5.48 -26.69 0.46
CA ASP A 29 4.12 -26.62 -0.11
C ASP A 29 3.60 -25.16 -0.09
N VAL A 30 4.08 -24.33 -1.02
CA VAL A 30 3.62 -22.95 -1.21
C VAL A 30 2.96 -22.79 -2.56
N GLU A 31 1.75 -22.22 -2.55
CA GLU A 31 1.08 -21.73 -3.74
C GLU A 31 1.16 -20.20 -3.73
N TRP A 32 1.54 -19.61 -4.85
CA TRP A 32 1.65 -18.17 -4.99
C TRP A 32 0.53 -17.64 -5.87
N VAL A 33 -0.15 -16.61 -5.39
CA VAL A 33 -1.32 -16.02 -6.03
C VAL A 33 -0.94 -14.64 -6.56
N ASP A 34 -0.84 -14.50 -7.89
CA ASP A 34 -0.60 -13.20 -8.51
C ASP A 34 -1.89 -12.37 -8.44
N LEU A 35 -1.87 -11.27 -7.69
CA LEU A 35 -3.06 -10.44 -7.51
C LEU A 35 -3.60 -9.86 -8.82
N ARG A 36 -2.77 -9.78 -9.85
CA ARG A 36 -3.16 -9.25 -11.18
C ARG A 36 -4.00 -10.25 -11.97
N GLU A 37 -4.07 -11.51 -11.53
CA GLU A 37 -4.88 -12.56 -12.15
C GLU A 37 -6.21 -12.78 -11.43
N LEU A 38 -6.37 -12.17 -10.25
CA LEU A 38 -7.62 -12.22 -9.51
C LEU A 38 -8.71 -11.37 -10.20
N PRO A 39 -9.98 -11.76 -10.08
CA PRO A 39 -11.10 -10.97 -10.55
C PRO A 39 -11.01 -9.49 -10.13
N ALA A 40 -11.30 -8.60 -11.06
CA ALA A 40 -11.30 -7.17 -10.80
C ALA A 40 -12.28 -6.83 -9.66
N PRO A 41 -11.87 -5.98 -8.69
CA PRO A 41 -12.74 -5.61 -7.59
C PRO A 41 -13.96 -4.83 -8.11
N GLN A 42 -15.08 -4.97 -7.42
CA GLN A 42 -16.26 -4.18 -7.71
C GLN A 42 -15.96 -2.69 -7.51
N ARG A 43 -16.28 -1.86 -8.51
CA ARG A 43 -16.19 -0.41 -8.38
C ARG A 43 -17.22 0.08 -7.34
N VAL A 44 -16.75 0.95 -6.45
CA VAL A 44 -17.55 1.59 -5.40
C VAL A 44 -17.66 3.08 -5.75
N ASP A 45 -18.82 3.70 -5.53
CA ASP A 45 -18.94 5.16 -5.68
C ASP A 45 -17.97 5.84 -4.70
N PRO A 46 -16.97 6.58 -5.18
CA PRO A 46 -15.93 7.15 -4.33
C PRO A 46 -16.45 8.19 -3.35
N ARG A 47 -17.68 8.70 -3.53
CA ARG A 47 -18.31 9.63 -2.59
C ARG A 47 -18.88 8.94 -1.35
N HIS A 48 -19.21 7.65 -1.42
CA HIS A 48 -20.04 6.96 -0.41
C HIS A 48 -19.47 5.64 0.10
N GLY A 49 -18.24 5.27 -0.31
CA GLY A 49 -17.66 4.03 0.18
C GLY A 49 -16.25 3.81 -0.35
N LEU A 50 -15.56 2.84 0.23
CA LEU A 50 -14.21 2.47 -0.12
C LEU A 50 -14.16 1.02 -0.66
N PRO A 51 -13.48 0.77 -1.79
CA PRO A 51 -13.19 -0.59 -2.19
C PRO A 51 -12.21 -1.21 -1.19
N THR A 52 -12.38 -2.49 -0.89
CA THR A 52 -11.56 -3.19 0.09
C THR A 52 -10.16 -3.46 -0.39
N LEU A 53 -9.98 -3.71 -1.70
CA LEU A 53 -8.70 -3.96 -2.38
C LEU A 53 -7.76 -4.92 -1.62
N HIS A 54 -7.50 -6.10 -2.16
CA HIS A 54 -6.58 -7.11 -1.58
C HIS A 54 -7.09 -7.77 -0.28
N SER A 55 -7.49 -7.03 0.77
CA SER A 55 -7.84 -7.63 2.07
C SER A 55 -8.97 -8.65 2.02
N ASP A 56 -9.95 -8.47 1.13
CA ASP A 56 -11.04 -9.44 0.99
C ASP A 56 -10.55 -10.79 0.46
N TRP A 57 -9.51 -10.82 -0.37
CA TRP A 57 -8.95 -12.07 -0.90
C TRP A 57 -8.26 -12.92 0.17
N LEU A 58 -8.06 -12.41 1.39
CA LEU A 58 -7.73 -13.29 2.52
C LEU A 58 -8.89 -14.22 2.89
N PHE A 59 -10.14 -13.90 2.54
CA PHE A 59 -11.35 -14.58 3.03
C PHE A 59 -12.18 -15.23 1.92
N GLU A 60 -11.76 -15.10 0.67
CA GLU A 60 -12.46 -15.66 -0.49
C GLU A 60 -11.82 -16.96 -0.97
N ALA A 61 -12.64 -17.86 -1.51
CA ALA A 61 -12.15 -19.06 -2.18
C ALA A 61 -11.25 -18.67 -3.38
N GLY A 62 -10.11 -19.34 -3.54
CA GLY A 62 -9.13 -18.96 -4.57
C GLY A 62 -8.25 -17.77 -4.18
N GLY A 63 -8.43 -17.18 -2.99
CA GLY A 63 -7.61 -16.10 -2.42
C GLY A 63 -6.27 -16.54 -1.82
N TYR A 64 -5.82 -15.92 -0.74
CA TYR A 64 -4.53 -16.22 -0.09
C TYR A 64 -4.64 -16.25 1.44
N ASP A 65 -3.60 -16.74 2.11
CA ASP A 65 -3.46 -16.78 3.58
C ASP A 65 -2.57 -15.65 4.09
N VAL A 66 -1.59 -15.23 3.28
CA VAL A 66 -0.62 -14.16 3.57
C VAL A 66 -0.62 -13.14 2.45
N ILE A 67 -0.60 -11.86 2.81
CA ILE A 67 -0.44 -10.75 1.88
C ILE A 67 0.38 -9.63 2.49
N GLY A 68 0.92 -8.77 1.63
CA GLY A 68 1.41 -7.48 2.02
C GLY A 68 0.97 -6.39 1.06
N THR A 69 0.63 -5.22 1.58
CA THR A 69 0.10 -4.07 0.83
C THR A 69 0.71 -2.76 1.33
N GLY A 70 0.11 -1.64 0.94
CA GLY A 70 0.30 -0.35 1.62
C GLY A 70 -0.70 -0.14 2.76
N PHE A 71 -0.82 1.12 3.15
CA PHE A 71 -1.50 1.61 4.36
C PHE A 71 -3.01 1.30 4.46
N THR A 72 -3.77 1.52 3.38
CA THR A 72 -5.25 1.54 3.41
C THR A 72 -5.91 0.16 3.48
N PRO A 73 -5.48 -0.88 2.73
CA PRO A 73 -6.18 -2.16 2.66
C PRO A 73 -6.48 -2.85 4.01
N PRO A 74 -5.57 -2.91 5.00
CA PRO A 74 -5.91 -3.54 6.27
C PRO A 74 -7.09 -2.85 6.98
N ILE A 75 -7.16 -1.52 6.89
CA ILE A 75 -8.27 -0.73 7.48
C ILE A 75 -9.59 -1.08 6.81
N THR A 76 -9.60 -1.24 5.49
CA THR A 76 -10.84 -1.54 4.76
C THR A 76 -11.36 -2.94 5.10
N GLY A 77 -10.46 -3.92 5.23
CA GLY A 77 -10.77 -5.28 5.66
C GLY A 77 -11.38 -5.28 7.05
N LEU A 78 -10.71 -4.64 8.01
CA LEU A 78 -11.24 -4.44 9.35
C LEU A 78 -12.59 -3.73 9.29
N GLY A 79 -12.73 -2.65 8.51
CA GLY A 79 -13.98 -1.91 8.33
C GLY A 79 -15.14 -2.74 7.78
N ARG A 80 -14.88 -3.88 7.12
CA ARG A 80 -15.92 -4.82 6.66
C ARG A 80 -16.20 -5.98 7.61
N GLY A 81 -15.60 -6.01 8.78
CA GLY A 81 -15.80 -7.12 9.73
C GLY A 81 -14.85 -8.28 9.52
N ARG A 82 -13.83 -8.14 8.66
CA ARG A 82 -12.85 -9.19 8.43
C ARG A 82 -11.89 -9.28 9.62
N ASP A 83 -11.65 -10.49 10.10
CA ASP A 83 -10.78 -10.76 11.25
C ASP A 83 -9.35 -11.06 10.77
N LEU A 84 -8.59 -9.99 10.57
CA LEU A 84 -7.19 -10.02 10.17
C LEU A 84 -6.29 -9.49 11.28
N VAL A 85 -5.03 -9.90 11.26
CA VAL A 85 -3.99 -9.43 12.17
C VAL A 85 -2.75 -8.99 11.41
N TYR A 86 -2.11 -7.93 11.89
CA TYR A 86 -0.85 -7.45 11.35
C TYR A 86 0.28 -8.43 11.68
N VAL A 87 1.08 -8.76 10.68
CA VAL A 87 2.30 -9.56 10.81
C VAL A 87 3.51 -8.66 11.08
N GLY A 88 3.58 -7.50 10.43
CA GLY A 88 4.66 -6.56 10.62
C GLY A 88 4.58 -5.37 9.67
N ILE A 89 5.51 -4.44 9.85
CA ILE A 89 5.62 -3.21 9.06
C ILE A 89 7.06 -3.00 8.60
N SER A 90 7.24 -2.38 7.44
CA SER A 90 8.57 -1.86 7.05
C SER A 90 8.90 -0.58 7.80
N GLY A 91 10.11 -0.05 7.58
CA GLY A 91 10.37 1.36 7.93
C GLY A 91 9.46 2.31 7.13
N PRO A 92 9.33 3.57 7.56
CA PRO A 92 8.52 4.56 6.86
C PRO A 92 9.02 4.75 5.43
N ARG A 93 8.10 4.69 4.47
CA ARG A 93 8.44 4.91 3.07
C ARG A 93 8.33 6.40 2.80
N VAL A 94 9.40 7.00 2.31
CA VAL A 94 9.30 8.31 1.66
C VAL A 94 8.61 8.08 0.33
N GLU A 95 7.28 8.16 0.33
CA GLU A 95 6.56 8.13 -0.94
C GLU A 95 6.85 9.40 -1.70
N ASN A 96 7.24 9.22 -2.96
CA ASN A 96 7.52 10.32 -3.86
C ASN A 96 6.23 10.63 -4.62
N GLY A 97 5.47 11.58 -4.10
CA GLY A 97 4.26 12.06 -4.73
C GLY A 97 3.76 13.35 -4.11
N ARG A 98 2.76 13.97 -4.72
CA ARG A 98 2.17 15.22 -4.23
C ARG A 98 0.71 15.29 -4.61
N LEU A 99 -0.12 15.86 -3.74
CA LEU A 99 -1.41 16.38 -4.15
C LEU A 99 -1.15 17.70 -4.89
N VAL A 100 -1.46 17.72 -6.19
CA VAL A 100 -1.15 18.84 -7.07
C VAL A 100 -2.40 19.35 -7.78
N ALA A 101 -2.34 20.61 -8.18
CA ALA A 101 -3.23 21.21 -9.16
C ALA A 101 -2.40 21.91 -10.25
N LEU A 102 -2.99 22.20 -11.40
CA LEU A 102 -2.32 23.05 -12.40
C LEU A 102 -2.10 24.45 -11.83
N SER A 103 -0.94 25.06 -12.07
CA SER A 103 -0.61 26.38 -11.50
C SER A 103 -1.59 27.49 -11.92
N GLU A 104 -2.19 27.34 -13.10
CA GLU A 104 -3.12 28.29 -13.70
C GLU A 104 -4.58 28.09 -13.23
N SER A 105 -4.86 27.01 -12.48
CA SER A 105 -6.22 26.67 -12.01
C SER A 105 -6.80 27.64 -10.96
N GLY A 106 -5.94 28.47 -10.36
CA GLY A 106 -6.31 29.32 -9.22
C GLY A 106 -6.39 28.59 -7.88
N ILE A 107 -6.25 27.25 -7.85
CA ILE A 107 -6.20 26.44 -6.63
C ILE A 107 -4.81 26.62 -6.00
N ARG A 108 -4.74 27.12 -4.76
CA ARG A 108 -3.46 27.45 -4.09
C ARG A 108 -3.25 26.69 -2.79
N THR A 109 -4.33 26.26 -2.14
CA THR A 109 -4.35 25.61 -0.84
C THR A 109 -5.33 24.43 -0.84
N VAL A 110 -5.29 23.58 0.19
CA VAL A 110 -6.28 22.49 0.33
C VAL A 110 -7.69 23.06 0.52
N SER A 111 -7.83 24.21 1.20
CA SER A 111 -9.10 24.92 1.34
C SER A 111 -9.78 25.24 -0.01
N ASP A 112 -9.01 25.48 -1.07
CA ASP A 112 -9.53 25.77 -2.42
C ASP A 112 -10.12 24.54 -3.13
N LEU A 113 -9.97 23.33 -2.55
CA LEU A 113 -10.51 22.08 -3.09
C LEU A 113 -12.03 21.95 -2.86
N ARG A 114 -12.66 22.85 -2.10
CA ARG A 114 -14.10 22.82 -1.88
C ARG A 114 -14.87 22.84 -3.21
N GLY A 115 -15.68 21.80 -3.45
CA GLY A 115 -16.45 21.58 -4.67
C GLY A 115 -15.62 21.18 -5.89
N LYS A 116 -14.31 20.92 -5.74
CA LYS A 116 -13.40 20.56 -6.83
C LYS A 116 -13.34 19.05 -7.05
N ARG A 117 -13.08 18.66 -8.28
CA ARG A 117 -12.85 17.27 -8.68
C ARG A 117 -11.43 16.85 -8.28
N VAL A 118 -11.29 15.92 -7.35
CA VAL A 118 -10.00 15.44 -6.86
C VAL A 118 -9.80 13.99 -7.29
N GLY A 119 -8.83 13.77 -8.19
CA GLY A 119 -8.46 12.44 -8.67
C GLY A 119 -7.63 11.67 -7.66
N VAL A 120 -8.08 10.46 -7.33
CA VAL A 120 -7.36 9.48 -6.50
C VAL A 120 -7.49 8.09 -7.10
N ALA A 121 -6.47 7.25 -6.96
CA ALA A 121 -6.61 5.81 -7.08
C ALA A 121 -7.38 5.31 -5.84
N HIS A 122 -8.69 5.16 -5.97
CA HIS A 122 -9.58 5.04 -4.82
C HIS A 122 -9.37 3.73 -4.06
N GLY A 123 -9.24 3.81 -2.73
CA GLY A 123 -8.90 2.66 -1.87
C GLY A 123 -7.40 2.42 -1.69
N SER A 124 -6.55 3.13 -2.43
CA SER A 124 -5.09 3.11 -2.20
C SER A 124 -4.70 4.07 -1.06
N TRP A 125 -3.38 4.23 -0.85
CA TRP A 125 -2.84 5.23 0.06
C TRP A 125 -3.25 6.67 -0.31
N GLN A 126 -3.58 6.92 -1.58
CA GLN A 126 -3.97 8.25 -2.06
C GLN A 126 -5.27 8.73 -1.42
N THR A 127 -6.23 7.83 -1.16
CA THR A 127 -7.46 8.19 -0.45
C THR A 127 -7.16 8.68 0.97
N THR A 128 -6.29 7.96 1.69
CA THR A 128 -5.88 8.34 3.06
C THR A 128 -5.12 9.65 3.07
N LEU A 129 -4.22 9.88 2.10
CA LEU A 129 -3.51 11.16 1.96
C LEU A 129 -4.49 12.33 1.82
N VAL A 130 -5.46 12.22 0.93
CA VAL A 130 -6.43 13.31 0.71
C VAL A 130 -7.29 13.53 1.96
N LEU A 131 -7.72 12.48 2.65
CA LEU A 131 -8.47 12.62 3.90
C LEU A 131 -7.68 13.33 5.00
N LEU A 132 -6.43 12.93 5.22
CA LEU A 132 -5.56 13.57 6.21
C LEU A 132 -5.28 15.04 5.85
N ALA A 133 -5.12 15.33 4.56
CA ALA A 133 -4.95 16.69 4.05
C ALA A 133 -6.20 17.55 4.30
N LEU A 134 -7.39 17.02 4.01
CA LEU A 134 -8.65 17.72 4.22
C LEU A 134 -8.89 17.98 5.70
N ASP A 135 -8.70 16.97 6.56
CA ASP A 135 -8.88 17.08 8.02
C ASP A 135 -7.99 18.17 8.62
N ARG A 136 -6.72 18.25 8.19
CA ARG A 136 -5.77 19.28 8.64
C ARG A 136 -6.26 20.72 8.38
N ASP A 137 -7.01 20.92 7.31
CA ASP A 137 -7.53 22.22 6.88
C ASP A 137 -9.03 22.39 7.25
N GLY A 138 -9.58 21.50 8.10
CA GLY A 138 -10.97 21.56 8.57
C GLY A 138 -12.01 21.24 7.48
N LEU A 139 -11.60 20.53 6.43
CA LEU A 139 -12.46 20.02 5.38
C LEU A 139 -12.79 18.54 5.60
N THR A 140 -13.85 18.10 4.95
CA THR A 140 -14.33 16.71 4.93
C THR A 140 -14.29 16.15 3.51
N TRP A 141 -14.39 14.84 3.38
CA TRP A 141 -14.52 14.17 2.08
C TRP A 141 -15.72 14.68 1.27
N SER A 142 -16.81 15.06 1.95
CA SER A 142 -18.00 15.65 1.30
C SER A 142 -17.80 17.08 0.78
N ASP A 143 -16.72 17.75 1.18
CA ASP A 143 -16.38 19.07 0.65
C ASP A 143 -15.74 18.99 -0.73
N ILE A 144 -15.32 17.81 -1.20
CA ILE A 144 -14.72 17.60 -2.53
C ILE A 144 -15.62 16.73 -3.41
N VAL A 145 -15.32 16.68 -4.72
CA VAL A 145 -15.87 15.71 -5.65
C VAL A 145 -14.78 14.66 -5.94
N PRO A 146 -14.70 13.55 -5.20
CA PRO A 146 -13.67 12.55 -5.45
C PRO A 146 -13.94 11.84 -6.79
N VAL A 147 -12.87 11.64 -7.56
CA VAL A 147 -12.90 10.95 -8.85
C VAL A 147 -11.94 9.78 -8.79
N ASP A 148 -12.47 8.57 -8.93
CA ASP A 148 -11.65 7.36 -9.03
C ASP A 148 -10.94 7.36 -10.38
N VAL A 149 -9.62 7.53 -10.35
CA VAL A 149 -8.76 7.51 -11.53
C VAL A 149 -7.79 6.34 -11.41
N ASP A 150 -7.68 5.57 -12.48
CA ASP A 150 -6.60 4.57 -12.59
C ASP A 150 -5.25 5.29 -12.39
N VAL A 151 -4.31 4.63 -11.71
CA VAL A 151 -3.00 5.21 -11.34
C VAL A 151 -2.30 5.85 -12.55
N ASP A 152 -2.39 5.19 -13.71
CA ASP A 152 -1.75 5.61 -14.95
C ASP A 152 -2.52 6.71 -15.70
N ARG A 153 -3.80 6.97 -15.36
CA ARG A 153 -4.65 7.95 -16.06
C ARG A 153 -4.74 9.30 -15.37
N GLY A 154 -4.40 9.39 -14.08
CA GLY A 154 -4.59 10.61 -13.29
C GLY A 154 -3.90 11.84 -13.87
N GLY A 155 -2.67 11.71 -14.37
CA GLY A 155 -1.94 12.82 -14.99
C GLY A 155 -2.59 13.34 -16.27
N THR A 156 -3.01 12.44 -17.16
CA THR A 156 -3.74 12.82 -18.39
C THR A 156 -5.09 13.46 -18.08
N ALA A 157 -5.83 12.93 -17.08
CA ALA A 157 -7.11 13.50 -16.64
C ALA A 157 -6.93 14.93 -16.10
N LEU A 158 -5.85 15.19 -15.35
CA LEU A 158 -5.52 16.53 -14.86
C LEU A 158 -5.22 17.49 -16.02
N LEU A 159 -4.38 17.07 -16.97
CA LEU A 159 -4.02 17.87 -18.15
C LEU A 159 -5.23 18.18 -19.05
N ALA A 160 -6.16 17.24 -19.16
CA ALA A 160 -7.40 17.39 -19.93
C ALA A 160 -8.47 18.23 -19.20
N GLY A 161 -8.26 18.60 -17.93
CA GLY A 161 -9.27 19.30 -17.12
C GLY A 161 -10.47 18.43 -16.73
N GLU A 162 -10.31 17.11 -16.76
CA GLU A 162 -11.31 16.15 -16.27
C GLU A 162 -11.37 16.10 -14.74
N ILE A 163 -10.26 16.46 -14.10
CA ILE A 163 -10.11 16.68 -12.65
C ILE A 163 -9.39 18.01 -12.39
N ASP A 164 -9.61 18.59 -11.22
CA ASP A 164 -9.07 19.90 -10.84
C ASP A 164 -7.79 19.77 -9.98
N ALA A 165 -7.67 18.67 -9.24
CA ALA A 165 -6.48 18.28 -8.49
C ALA A 165 -6.28 16.76 -8.54
N TRP A 166 -5.06 16.30 -8.28
CA TRP A 166 -4.68 14.89 -8.37
C TRP A 166 -3.57 14.53 -7.38
N VAL A 167 -3.64 13.35 -6.76
CA VAL A 167 -2.51 12.76 -6.05
C VAL A 167 -1.56 12.10 -7.05
N GLY A 168 -0.55 12.86 -7.49
CA GLY A 168 0.44 12.39 -8.44
C GLY A 168 1.57 11.62 -7.77
N ALA A 169 1.82 10.39 -8.21
CA ALA A 169 3.00 9.62 -7.82
C ALA A 169 4.06 9.66 -8.94
N TYR A 170 5.34 9.65 -8.59
CA TYR A 170 6.40 9.47 -9.58
C TYR A 170 6.43 8.00 -10.07
N PRO A 171 6.69 7.74 -11.37
CA PRO A 171 7.14 8.69 -12.39
C PRO A 171 6.04 9.51 -13.09
N GLY A 172 4.76 9.13 -12.99
CA GLY A 172 3.68 9.80 -13.73
C GLY A 172 3.54 11.30 -13.44
N LEU A 173 3.85 11.74 -12.22
CA LEU A 173 3.87 13.17 -11.89
C LEU A 173 4.94 13.94 -12.70
N ALA A 174 6.11 13.35 -12.94
CA ALA A 174 7.17 14.00 -13.73
C ALA A 174 6.75 14.24 -15.18
N GLU A 175 5.91 13.37 -15.76
CA GLU A 175 5.40 13.52 -17.12
C GLU A 175 4.45 14.72 -17.25
N VAL A 176 3.67 15.00 -16.20
CA VAL A 176 2.84 16.20 -16.11
C VAL A 176 3.71 17.45 -15.95
N GLU A 177 4.71 17.40 -15.07
CA GLU A 177 5.65 18.51 -14.82
C GLU A 177 6.47 18.89 -16.06
N ALA A 178 6.79 17.92 -16.92
CA ALA A 178 7.48 18.15 -18.18
C ALA A 178 6.62 18.93 -19.19
N GLN A 179 5.29 18.88 -19.07
CA GLN A 179 4.35 19.51 -19.98
C GLN A 179 3.81 20.84 -19.46
N THR A 180 3.69 20.99 -18.14
CA THR A 180 3.12 22.20 -17.53
C THR A 180 3.56 22.40 -16.09
N LYS A 181 3.39 23.63 -15.59
CA LYS A 181 3.68 23.96 -14.19
C LYS A 181 2.55 23.48 -13.28
N VAL A 182 2.88 22.63 -12.33
CA VAL A 182 1.97 22.23 -11.26
C VAL A 182 2.26 23.01 -9.97
N ARG A 183 1.24 23.14 -9.12
CA ARG A 183 1.36 23.62 -7.76
C ARG A 183 1.15 22.46 -6.79
N THR A 184 2.10 22.29 -5.89
CA THR A 184 1.94 21.43 -4.71
C THR A 184 0.92 22.03 -3.75
N LEU A 185 -0.10 21.25 -3.39
CA LEU A 185 -1.02 21.56 -2.30
C LEU A 185 -0.59 20.84 -1.02
N VAL A 186 -0.16 19.57 -1.16
CA VAL A 186 0.34 18.73 -0.07
C VAL A 186 1.48 17.86 -0.60
N ASP A 187 2.61 17.87 0.11
CA ASP A 187 3.65 16.87 -0.06
C ASP A 187 3.24 15.59 0.67
N THR A 188 3.54 14.43 0.08
CA THR A 188 3.35 13.12 0.75
C THR A 188 4.26 12.98 1.97
N ASP A 189 5.43 13.62 1.93
CA ASP A 189 6.41 13.56 3.01
C ASP A 189 5.88 14.21 4.30
N GLY A 190 6.09 13.52 5.42
CA GLY A 190 5.70 13.98 6.74
C GLY A 190 4.19 14.00 7.05
N LEU A 191 3.31 13.58 6.13
CA LEU A 191 1.87 13.49 6.43
C LEU A 191 1.51 12.21 7.21
N PHE A 192 2.12 11.09 6.84
CA PHE A 192 2.04 9.81 7.55
C PHE A 192 3.19 8.86 7.13
N SER A 193 3.42 7.80 7.91
CA SER A 193 4.61 6.94 7.78
C SER A 193 4.64 6.03 6.55
N HIS A 194 3.48 5.70 5.97
CA HIS A 194 3.34 4.93 4.73
C HIS A 194 4.09 3.58 4.64
N PRO A 195 4.30 2.76 5.70
CA PRO A 195 5.07 1.54 5.57
C PRO A 195 4.43 0.52 4.61
N SER A 196 5.24 -0.42 4.13
CA SER A 196 4.72 -1.70 3.64
C SER A 196 4.17 -2.48 4.83
N LEU A 197 3.00 -3.08 4.66
CA LEU A 197 2.31 -3.83 5.69
C LEU A 197 2.20 -5.29 5.27
N TRP A 198 2.36 -6.22 6.21
CA TRP A 198 2.01 -7.63 6.02
C TRP A 198 0.94 -8.02 7.03
N PHE A 199 -0.02 -8.82 6.60
CA PHE A 199 -1.16 -9.22 7.42
C PHE A 199 -1.76 -10.54 6.92
N VAL A 200 -2.44 -11.23 7.84
CA VAL A 200 -3.02 -12.56 7.66
C VAL A 200 -4.40 -12.63 8.32
N ARG A 201 -5.17 -13.69 8.06
CA ARG A 201 -6.34 -14.00 8.90
C ARG A 201 -5.89 -14.32 10.33
N ARG A 202 -6.64 -13.88 11.35
CA ARG A 202 -6.36 -14.24 12.75
C ARG A 202 -6.26 -15.75 12.94
N GLU A 203 -7.24 -16.48 12.40
CA GLU A 203 -7.28 -17.96 12.46
C GLU A 203 -5.99 -18.58 11.91
N PHE A 204 -5.44 -18.06 10.80
CA PHE A 204 -4.18 -18.55 10.24
C PHE A 204 -3.03 -18.32 11.21
N ALA A 205 -2.93 -17.12 11.80
CA ALA A 205 -1.89 -16.82 12.79
C ALA A 205 -1.98 -17.76 14.01
N GLU A 206 -3.18 -18.07 14.49
CA GLU A 206 -3.39 -18.89 15.69
C GLU A 206 -3.21 -20.39 15.44
N THR A 207 -3.62 -20.87 14.26
CA THR A 207 -3.66 -22.32 13.95
C THR A 207 -2.46 -22.81 13.12
N ARG A 208 -1.77 -21.90 12.41
CA ARG A 208 -0.65 -22.19 11.50
C ARG A 208 0.60 -21.41 11.91
N ARG A 209 0.85 -21.34 13.21
CA ARG A 209 1.96 -20.56 13.79
C ARG A 209 3.33 -20.93 13.21
N PRO A 210 3.74 -22.22 13.11
CA PRO A 210 5.04 -22.58 12.53
C PRO A 210 5.20 -22.10 11.08
N GLU A 211 4.13 -22.17 10.29
CA GLU A 211 4.11 -21.66 8.93
C GLU A 211 4.25 -20.13 8.87
N LEU A 212 3.57 -19.40 9.74
CA LEU A 212 3.70 -17.95 9.83
C LEU A 212 5.11 -17.52 10.28
N GLU A 213 5.71 -18.23 11.25
CA GLU A 213 7.11 -18.01 11.67
C GLU A 213 8.08 -18.23 10.49
N ALA A 214 7.86 -19.27 9.69
CA ALA A 214 8.67 -19.54 8.49
C ALA A 214 8.52 -18.44 7.43
N VAL A 215 7.32 -17.90 7.23
CA VAL A 215 7.06 -16.75 6.34
C VAL A 215 7.77 -15.49 6.83
N ILE A 216 7.70 -15.18 8.13
CA ILE A 216 8.39 -14.03 8.74
C ILE A 216 9.91 -14.15 8.52
N ALA A 217 10.49 -15.32 8.81
CA ALA A 217 11.91 -15.56 8.62
C ALA A 217 12.33 -15.43 7.13
N ALA A 218 11.53 -15.97 6.21
CA ALA A 218 11.79 -15.86 4.77
C ALA A 218 11.73 -14.40 4.28
N LEU A 219 10.77 -13.62 4.77
CA LEU A 219 10.67 -12.18 4.46
C LEU A 219 11.88 -11.41 4.96
N GLN A 220 12.33 -11.67 6.20
CA GLN A 220 13.53 -11.02 6.76
C GLN A 220 14.79 -11.34 5.95
N GLU A 221 14.97 -12.62 5.61
CA GLU A 221 16.11 -13.06 4.81
C GLU A 221 16.07 -12.48 3.39
N SER A 222 14.88 -12.48 2.76
CA SER A 222 14.66 -11.89 1.45
C SER A 222 14.94 -10.39 1.44
N ASP A 223 14.40 -9.64 2.39
CA ASP A 223 14.61 -8.19 2.48
C ASP A 223 16.10 -7.85 2.71
N ALA A 224 16.80 -8.60 3.57
CA ALA A 224 18.25 -8.47 3.74
C ALA A 224 19.01 -8.79 2.43
N TRP A 225 18.58 -9.82 1.71
CA TRP A 225 19.16 -10.18 0.41
C TRP A 225 18.94 -9.09 -0.65
N ILE A 226 17.76 -8.45 -0.69
CA ILE A 226 17.48 -7.33 -1.61
C ILE A 226 18.44 -6.16 -1.32
N VAL A 227 18.65 -5.82 -0.04
CA VAL A 227 19.57 -4.75 0.36
C VAL A 227 21.00 -5.05 -0.10
N ALA A 228 21.44 -6.31 0.03
CA ALA A 228 22.78 -6.73 -0.39
C ALA A 228 22.92 -6.88 -1.92
N ASN A 229 21.84 -7.19 -2.63
CA ASN A 229 21.84 -7.53 -4.07
C ASN A 229 20.74 -6.76 -4.84
N PRO A 230 20.72 -5.41 -4.80
CA PRO A 230 19.61 -4.64 -5.36
C PRO A 230 19.51 -4.74 -6.88
N ARG A 231 20.63 -4.97 -7.59
CA ARG A 231 20.63 -5.14 -9.04
C ARG A 231 20.02 -6.48 -9.45
N GLU A 232 20.35 -7.55 -8.73
CA GLU A 232 19.76 -8.88 -8.91
C GLU A 232 18.26 -8.84 -8.63
N ALA A 233 17.86 -8.22 -7.51
CA ALA A 233 16.46 -8.03 -7.18
C ALA A 233 15.72 -7.22 -8.26
N ALA A 234 16.34 -6.16 -8.80
CA ALA A 234 15.76 -5.34 -9.87
C ALA A 234 15.46 -6.13 -11.15
N ARG A 235 16.27 -7.17 -11.48
CA ARG A 235 16.02 -8.03 -12.64
C ARG A 235 14.66 -8.74 -12.56
N PHE A 236 14.22 -9.14 -11.37
CA PHE A 236 12.89 -9.77 -11.20
C PHE A 236 11.76 -8.86 -11.69
N PHE A 237 11.84 -7.56 -11.41
CA PHE A 237 10.82 -6.59 -11.82
C PHE A 237 10.89 -6.29 -13.33
N VAL A 238 12.11 -6.20 -13.88
CA VAL A 238 12.30 -5.99 -15.33
C VAL A 238 11.76 -7.19 -16.12
N GLU A 239 12.15 -8.40 -15.75
CA GLU A 239 11.72 -9.63 -16.42
C GLU A 239 10.20 -9.83 -16.34
N ASP A 240 9.56 -9.50 -15.23
CA ASP A 240 8.10 -9.56 -15.10
C ASP A 240 7.38 -8.51 -15.97
N ALA A 241 7.90 -7.28 -16.04
CA ALA A 241 7.37 -6.25 -16.92
C ALA A 241 7.48 -6.68 -18.40
N GLU A 242 8.64 -7.18 -18.82
CA GLU A 242 8.88 -7.68 -20.18
C GLU A 242 7.98 -8.88 -20.52
N ARG A 243 7.84 -9.84 -19.60
CA ARG A 243 6.94 -11.01 -19.77
C ARG A 243 5.49 -10.60 -19.98
N ARG A 244 5.08 -9.47 -19.41
CA ARG A 244 3.74 -8.89 -19.54
C ARG A 244 3.63 -7.87 -20.70
N GLY A 245 4.65 -7.76 -21.55
CA GLY A 245 4.67 -6.90 -22.73
C GLY A 245 4.94 -5.42 -22.44
N GLY A 246 5.35 -5.09 -21.21
CA GLY A 246 5.80 -3.76 -20.82
C GLY A 246 7.30 -3.56 -21.01
N THR A 247 7.78 -2.37 -20.65
CA THR A 247 9.21 -2.05 -20.58
C THR A 247 9.56 -1.55 -19.19
N ALA A 248 10.77 -1.87 -18.75
CA ALA A 248 11.29 -1.45 -17.45
C ALA A 248 12.80 -1.22 -17.57
N ASP A 249 13.31 -0.23 -16.86
CA ASP A 249 14.73 0.13 -16.86
C ASP A 249 15.40 -0.46 -15.61
N LEU A 250 16.45 -1.25 -15.82
CA LEU A 250 17.15 -1.97 -14.74
C LEU A 250 17.82 -1.00 -13.76
N ASP A 251 18.42 0.07 -14.24
CA ASP A 251 19.14 1.02 -13.39
C ASP A 251 18.14 1.85 -12.55
N ARG A 252 16.99 2.22 -13.12
CA ARG A 252 15.88 2.85 -12.39
C ARG A 252 15.29 1.93 -11.32
N TRP A 253 15.09 0.65 -11.63
CA TRP A 253 14.61 -0.31 -10.63
C TRP A 253 15.63 -0.53 -9.52
N GLU A 254 16.91 -0.66 -9.86
CA GLU A 254 17.97 -0.74 -8.85
C GLU A 254 17.97 0.49 -7.92
N GLN A 255 17.89 1.69 -8.50
CA GLN A 255 17.80 2.92 -7.72
C GLN A 255 16.55 2.95 -6.83
N ALA A 256 15.40 2.55 -7.35
CA ALA A 256 14.16 2.49 -6.59
C ALA A 256 14.27 1.52 -5.40
N LEU A 257 14.84 0.33 -5.60
CA LEU A 257 15.06 -0.63 -4.52
C LEU A 257 16.04 -0.12 -3.46
N ARG A 258 17.13 0.54 -3.87
CA ARG A 258 18.08 1.16 -2.92
C ARG A 258 17.44 2.24 -2.05
N GLY A 259 16.41 2.92 -2.53
CA GLY A 259 15.67 3.94 -1.78
C GLY A 259 14.57 3.39 -0.85
N ARG A 260 14.34 2.07 -0.82
CA ARG A 260 13.28 1.47 0.01
C ARG A 260 13.80 1.05 1.40
N PRO A 261 13.02 1.24 2.46
CA PRO A 261 13.37 0.81 3.82
C PRO A 261 13.06 -0.68 4.02
N PHE A 262 13.76 -1.56 3.29
CA PHE A 262 13.57 -3.00 3.40
C PHE A 262 13.82 -3.51 4.82
N GLY A 263 13.06 -4.53 5.20
CA GLY A 263 13.02 -5.13 6.52
C GLY A 263 11.61 -5.18 7.06
N ILE A 264 11.32 -6.23 7.83
CA ILE A 264 10.08 -6.35 8.60
C ILE A 264 10.38 -6.09 10.08
N GLY A 265 9.64 -5.17 10.67
CA GLY A 265 9.66 -4.80 12.08
C GLY A 265 8.32 -5.08 12.75
N ALA A 266 8.35 -5.17 14.07
CA ALA A 266 7.14 -5.26 14.87
C ALA A 266 6.29 -4.00 14.65
N VAL A 267 4.98 -4.20 14.73
CA VAL A 267 4.01 -3.13 14.65
C VAL A 267 4.17 -2.22 15.88
N THR A 268 4.44 -0.93 15.68
CA THR A 268 4.68 0.02 16.78
C THR A 268 3.40 0.68 17.25
N ASP A 269 3.38 1.18 18.48
CA ASP A 269 2.26 1.98 19.00
C ASP A 269 1.99 3.24 18.17
N GLU A 270 3.06 3.91 17.73
CA GLU A 270 2.98 5.10 16.87
C GLU A 270 2.27 4.78 15.55
N PHE A 271 2.62 3.67 14.90
CA PHE A 271 1.94 3.23 13.69
C PHE A 271 0.47 2.87 13.96
N LEU A 272 0.18 2.19 15.09
CA LEU A 272 -1.20 1.83 15.44
C LEU A 272 -2.07 3.06 15.67
N ASP A 273 -1.54 4.11 16.28
CA ASP A 273 -2.25 5.37 16.49
C ASP A 273 -2.50 6.10 15.16
N GLU A 274 -1.52 6.11 14.26
CA GLU A 274 -1.65 6.65 12.90
C GLU A 274 -2.72 5.90 12.09
N GLN A 275 -2.68 4.58 12.12
CA GLN A 275 -3.62 3.70 11.45
C GLN A 275 -5.04 3.84 12.02
N GLN A 276 -5.17 4.02 13.34
CA GLN A 276 -6.44 4.29 14.01
C GLN A 276 -7.01 5.64 13.59
N ARG A 277 -6.19 6.71 13.58
CA ARG A 277 -6.63 8.04 13.11
C ARG A 277 -7.18 7.98 11.69
N ALA A 278 -6.49 7.29 10.79
CA ALA A 278 -6.96 7.13 9.42
C ALA A 278 -8.29 6.36 9.35
N ALA A 279 -8.42 5.29 10.14
CA ALA A 279 -9.64 4.51 10.19
C ALA A 279 -10.85 5.30 10.73
N ASP A 280 -10.63 6.12 11.75
CA ASP A 280 -11.64 7.02 12.31
C ASP A 280 -12.08 8.06 11.29
N LEU A 281 -11.13 8.68 10.56
CA LEU A 281 -11.44 9.63 9.50
C LEU A 281 -12.21 8.98 8.35
N LEU A 282 -11.80 7.80 7.90
CA LEU A 282 -12.51 7.07 6.85
C LEU A 282 -13.94 6.73 7.29
N HIS A 283 -14.15 6.34 8.54
CA HIS A 283 -15.49 6.08 9.07
C HIS A 283 -16.33 7.35 9.21
N ALA A 284 -15.77 8.41 9.80
CA ALA A 284 -16.44 9.70 10.00
C ALA A 284 -16.88 10.35 8.69
N ASN A 285 -16.17 10.06 7.59
CA ASN A 285 -16.49 10.52 6.24
C ASN A 285 -17.35 9.51 5.42
N GLY A 286 -17.90 8.48 6.07
CA GLY A 286 -18.81 7.51 5.44
C GLY A 286 -18.14 6.54 4.47
N LEU A 287 -16.81 6.45 4.45
CA LEU A 287 -16.05 5.57 3.56
C LEU A 287 -15.89 4.15 4.12
N LEU A 288 -15.90 4.01 5.45
CA LEU A 288 -15.99 2.71 6.13
C LEU A 288 -17.39 2.50 6.72
N PRO A 289 -17.98 1.32 6.56
CA PRO A 289 -19.33 1.05 7.04
C PRO A 289 -19.41 0.88 8.57
N ARG A 290 -18.27 0.70 9.26
CA ARG A 290 -18.21 0.60 10.72
C ARG A 290 -16.91 1.21 11.27
N ALA A 291 -16.96 1.66 12.52
CA ALA A 291 -15.78 1.99 13.30
C ALA A 291 -14.94 0.73 13.57
N VAL A 292 -13.63 0.89 13.64
CA VAL A 292 -12.69 -0.21 13.90
C VAL A 292 -11.79 0.15 15.07
N THR A 293 -11.37 -0.87 15.81
CA THR A 293 -10.31 -0.75 16.82
C THR A 293 -9.08 -1.45 16.24
N VAL A 294 -8.14 -0.67 15.69
CA VAL A 294 -6.97 -1.20 14.96
C VAL A 294 -6.11 -2.09 15.85
N ARG A 295 -6.00 -1.74 17.14
CA ARG A 295 -5.22 -2.49 18.13
C ARG A 295 -5.75 -3.91 18.38
N ASP A 296 -7.01 -4.18 18.07
CA ASP A 296 -7.55 -5.56 18.14
C ASP A 296 -6.86 -6.46 17.10
N ALA A 297 -6.36 -5.91 15.99
CA ALA A 297 -5.67 -6.63 14.93
C ALA A 297 -4.19 -6.95 15.25
N VAL A 298 -3.80 -6.96 16.52
CA VAL A 298 -2.43 -7.28 16.96
C VAL A 298 -2.44 -8.53 17.81
N LEU A 299 -1.52 -9.45 17.51
CA LEU A 299 -1.20 -10.61 18.35
C LEU A 299 0.21 -10.43 18.92
N PRO A 300 0.39 -10.32 20.25
CA PRO A 300 1.70 -10.01 20.86
C PRO A 300 2.83 -10.96 20.43
N TRP A 301 2.53 -12.25 20.33
CA TRP A 301 3.52 -13.27 19.96
C TRP A 301 4.14 -13.04 18.57
N ILE A 302 3.41 -12.40 17.65
CA ILE A 302 3.94 -12.09 16.31
C ILE A 302 5.06 -11.06 16.44
N GLY A 303 4.86 -10.01 17.24
CA GLY A 303 5.87 -8.99 17.49
C GLY A 303 7.14 -9.59 18.11
N GLU A 304 6.98 -10.48 19.08
CA GLU A 304 8.09 -11.22 19.72
C GLU A 304 8.90 -12.02 18.69
N VAL A 305 8.24 -12.72 17.76
CA VAL A 305 8.90 -13.47 16.68
C VAL A 305 9.64 -12.55 15.72
N VAL A 306 9.00 -11.45 15.29
CA VAL A 306 9.61 -10.49 14.35
C VAL A 306 10.86 -9.85 14.97
N GLU A 307 10.83 -9.52 16.26
CA GLU A 307 11.98 -8.94 16.96
C GLU A 307 13.08 -9.96 17.23
N ALA A 308 12.74 -11.17 17.68
CA ALA A 308 13.72 -12.22 17.98
C ALA A 308 14.52 -12.66 16.74
N SER A 309 13.91 -12.53 15.56
CA SER A 309 14.48 -12.97 14.29
C SER A 309 15.28 -11.88 13.57
N ARG A 310 15.31 -10.64 14.09
CA ARG A 310 16.12 -9.56 13.52
C ARG A 310 17.62 -9.84 13.71
N PRO A 311 18.43 -9.84 12.64
CA PRO A 311 19.88 -9.88 12.80
C PRO A 311 20.32 -8.66 13.60
N ALA A 312 21.23 -8.87 14.56
CA ALA A 312 21.78 -7.78 15.37
C ALA A 312 22.33 -6.69 14.44
N THR A 313 21.83 -5.46 14.61
CA THR A 313 22.30 -4.29 13.86
C THR A 313 23.79 -4.12 14.12
N VAL A 314 24.60 -4.17 13.06
CA VAL A 314 26.04 -3.82 13.11
C VAL A 314 26.19 -2.31 12.97
#